data_AF-A0AAI9LKH7-F1
#
_entry.id   AF-A0AAI9LKH7-F1
#
_cell.length_a   1.000
_cell.length_b   1.000
_cell.length_c   1.000
_cell.angle_alpha   90.00
_cell.angle_beta   90.00
_cell.angle_gamma   90.00
#
_symmetry.space_group_name_H-M   'P 1'
#
loop_
_entity.id
_entity.type
_entity.pdbx_description
1 polymer ?
#
loop_
_entity_poly.entity_id
_entity_poly.type
_entity_poly.pdbx_seq_one_letter_code
_entity_poly.pdbx_strand_id
1 'polypeptide(L)'
;MKAGSGRLAVFSFCVLPGTLTHELLHLLVGAMTGAKPVSMNLFPTRQPDGRIALGSVTFENLRWFNAAPTCLAPLLGLPVVWLIAKARVAEAWSFDQWDLLIWASLSAQLLSCWPSSTDLVQSLRSWPLYLAGFSLAMVHYL
;
A
#
# COMPACT_ATOMS: atom_id res chain seq x y z
N MET A 1 -4.81 -10.09 26.50
CA MET A 1 -4.49 -8.98 25.57
C MET A 1 -4.16 -7.75 26.39
N LYS A 2 -2.87 -7.41 26.60
CA LYS A 2 -2.54 -6.12 27.23
C LYS A 2 -2.75 -5.04 26.17
N ALA A 3 -3.73 -4.17 26.40
CA ALA A 3 -3.99 -3.01 25.57
C ALA A 3 -2.66 -2.32 25.24
N GLY A 4 -2.34 -2.22 23.94
CA GLY A 4 -1.23 -1.38 23.52
C GLY A 4 -1.42 0.01 24.10
N SER A 5 -0.34 0.60 24.63
CA SER A 5 -0.25 1.99 25.08
C SER A 5 -1.22 2.88 24.29
N GLY A 6 -2.07 3.68 24.95
CA GLY A 6 -3.11 4.49 24.28
C GLY A 6 -2.60 5.31 23.09
N ARG A 7 -1.30 5.65 23.07
CA ARG A 7 -0.61 6.27 21.93
C ARG A 7 -0.66 5.42 20.66
N LEU A 8 -0.43 4.11 20.77
CA LEU A 8 -0.50 3.18 19.64
C LEU A 8 -1.94 3.08 19.11
N ALA A 9 -2.94 3.09 19.99
CA ALA A 9 -4.34 3.06 19.58
C ALA A 9 -4.72 4.32 18.79
N VAL A 10 -4.36 5.51 19.31
CA VAL A 10 -4.57 6.78 18.61
C VAL A 10 -3.84 6.81 17.27
N PHE A 11 -2.56 6.44 17.24
CA PHE A 11 -1.79 6.39 16.00
C PHE A 11 -2.43 5.44 14.98
N SER A 12 -2.80 4.23 15.39
CA SER A 12 -3.41 3.22 14.51
C SER A 12 -4.75 3.69 13.94
N PHE A 13 -5.54 4.42 14.73
CA PHE A 13 -6.78 5.03 14.26
C PHE A 13 -6.53 6.12 13.22
N CYS A 14 -5.57 7.02 13.46
CA CYS A 14 -5.25 8.09 12.52
C CYS A 14 -4.73 7.59 11.17
N VAL A 15 -3.96 6.49 11.16
CA VAL A 15 -3.42 5.91 9.91
C VAL A 15 -4.33 4.86 9.28
N LEU A 16 -5.42 4.47 9.93
CA LEU A 16 -6.32 3.41 9.48
C LEU A 16 -6.81 3.58 8.02
N PRO A 17 -7.19 4.78 7.53
CA PRO A 17 -7.59 4.94 6.13
C PRO A 17 -6.47 4.56 5.15
N GLY A 18 -5.22 4.89 5.51
CA GLY A 18 -4.03 4.55 4.74
C GLY A 18 -3.73 3.05 4.78
N THR A 19 -3.73 2.44 5.97
CA THR A 19 -3.55 0.99 6.15
C THR A 19 -4.62 0.20 5.40
N LEU A 20 -5.89 0.61 5.50
CA LEU A 20 -7.00 -0.04 4.82
C LEU A 20 -6.77 -0.06 3.31
N THR A 21 -6.48 1.10 2.73
CA THR A 21 -6.23 1.22 1.28
C THR A 21 -4.98 0.46 0.86
N HIS A 22 -3.90 0.50 1.65
CA HIS A 22 -2.66 -0.24 1.42
C HIS A 22 -2.92 -1.75 1.27
N GLU A 23 -3.58 -2.33 2.27
CA GLU A 23 -3.88 -3.76 2.27
C GLU A 23 -4.92 -4.12 1.19
N LEU A 24 -5.89 -3.25 0.92
CA LEU A 24 -6.84 -3.46 -0.18
C LEU A 24 -6.15 -3.46 -1.53
N LEU A 25 -5.15 -2.61 -1.76
CA LEU A 25 -4.37 -2.60 -3.01
C LEU A 25 -3.61 -3.91 -3.18
N HIS A 26 -2.95 -4.41 -2.12
CA HIS A 26 -2.34 -5.72 -2.14
C HIS A 26 -3.35 -6.83 -2.46
N LEU A 27 -4.50 -6.83 -1.79
CA LEU A 27 -5.54 -7.84 -1.98
C LEU A 27 -6.11 -7.82 -3.40
N LEU A 28 -6.47 -6.65 -3.93
CA LEU A 28 -7.05 -6.49 -5.25
C LEU A 28 -6.05 -6.82 -6.36
N VAL A 29 -4.86 -6.22 -6.32
CA VAL A 29 -3.82 -6.49 -7.34
C VAL A 29 -3.34 -7.93 -7.25
N GLY A 30 -3.18 -8.47 -6.05
CA GLY A 30 -2.85 -9.88 -5.84
C GLY A 30 -3.92 -10.82 -6.37
N ALA A 31 -5.21 -10.52 -6.17
CA ALA A 31 -6.30 -11.29 -6.76
C ALA A 31 -6.27 -11.22 -8.30
N MET A 32 -6.13 -10.02 -8.87
CA MET A 32 -6.09 -9.79 -10.32
C MET A 32 -4.90 -10.45 -11.01
N THR A 33 -3.76 -10.56 -10.31
CA THR A 33 -2.52 -11.18 -10.84
C THR A 33 -2.38 -12.65 -10.44
N GLY A 34 -3.41 -13.23 -9.80
CA GLY A 34 -3.44 -14.65 -9.44
C GLY A 34 -2.52 -15.03 -8.27
N ALA A 35 -2.14 -14.09 -7.40
CA ALA A 35 -1.36 -14.36 -6.19
C ALA A 35 -2.12 -15.15 -5.11
N LYS A 36 -3.46 -15.30 -5.27
CA LYS A 36 -4.36 -16.02 -4.35
C LYS A 36 -4.29 -15.50 -2.91
N PRO A 37 -4.86 -14.32 -2.62
CA PRO A 37 -4.98 -13.84 -1.25
C PRO A 37 -5.88 -14.77 -0.44
N VAL A 38 -5.45 -15.13 0.76
CA VAL A 38 -6.19 -16.06 1.65
C VAL A 38 -6.55 -15.47 3.00
N SER A 39 -5.90 -14.38 3.40
CA SER A 39 -6.27 -13.65 4.61
C SER A 39 -5.87 -12.18 4.49
N MET A 40 -6.60 -11.33 5.21
CA MET A 40 -6.33 -9.92 5.37
C MET A 40 -6.57 -9.56 6.84
N ASN A 41 -5.66 -8.79 7.43
CA ASN A 41 -5.75 -8.27 8.79
C ASN A 41 -5.51 -6.77 8.76
N LEU A 42 -6.35 -6.01 9.47
CA LEU A 42 -6.25 -4.56 9.62
C LEU A 42 -5.91 -4.14 11.05
N PHE A 43 -5.73 -5.11 11.96
CA PHE A 43 -5.45 -4.84 13.36
C PHE A 43 -3.95 -4.92 13.64
N PRO A 44 -3.39 -3.92 14.33
CA PRO A 44 -1.98 -3.89 14.70
C PRO A 44 -1.55 -5.16 15.42
N THR A 45 -0.61 -5.88 14.82
CA THR A 45 -0.11 -7.16 15.33
C THR A 45 1.38 -7.03 15.61
N ARG A 46 1.80 -7.48 16.80
CA ARG A 46 3.22 -7.52 17.16
C ARG A 46 3.88 -8.70 16.46
N GLN A 47 4.96 -8.41 15.74
CA GLN A 47 5.79 -9.39 15.06
C GLN A 47 6.86 -9.95 16.01
N PRO A 48 7.42 -11.14 15.71
CA PRO A 48 8.47 -11.76 16.55
C PRO A 48 9.72 -10.91 16.73
N ASP A 49 10.03 -10.03 15.78
CA ASP A 49 11.15 -9.09 15.80
C ASP A 49 10.90 -7.83 16.64
N GLY A 50 9.74 -7.74 17.30
CA GLY A 50 9.33 -6.59 18.11
C GLY A 50 8.71 -5.44 17.33
N ARG A 51 8.68 -5.49 16.00
CA ARG A 51 7.97 -4.50 15.16
C ARG A 51 6.46 -4.69 15.27
N ILE A 52 5.73 -3.65 14.88
CA ILE A 52 4.26 -3.68 14.79
C ILE A 52 3.88 -3.61 13.32
N ALA A 53 3.21 -4.65 12.83
CA ALA A 53 2.53 -4.61 11.53
C ALA A 53 1.15 -4.01 11.74
N LEU A 54 0.83 -2.90 11.06
CA LEU A 54 -0.47 -2.22 11.17
C LEU A 54 -1.58 -3.00 10.45
N GLY A 55 -1.23 -3.63 9.33
CA GLY A 55 -2.06 -4.54 8.57
C GLY A 55 -1.19 -5.62 7.91
N SER A 56 -1.84 -6.58 7.26
CA SER A 56 -1.18 -7.60 6.45
C SER A 56 -2.17 -8.32 5.53
N VAL A 57 -1.73 -8.67 4.33
CA VAL A 57 -2.39 -9.66 3.45
C VAL A 57 -1.48 -10.87 3.24
N THR A 58 -2.05 -12.08 3.32
CA THR A 58 -1.33 -13.34 3.07
C THR A 58 -1.71 -13.92 1.70
N PHE A 59 -0.72 -14.44 0.97
CA PHE A 59 -0.87 -15.00 -0.37
C PHE A 59 -0.35 -16.44 -0.45
N GLU A 60 -1.06 -17.31 -1.18
CA GLU A 60 -0.65 -18.72 -1.37
C GLU A 60 0.09 -18.97 -2.70
N ASN A 61 -0.02 -18.06 -3.68
CA ASN A 61 0.50 -18.28 -5.02
C ASN A 61 1.36 -17.10 -5.52
N LEU A 62 2.26 -16.62 -4.66
CA LEU A 62 3.22 -15.58 -5.02
C LEU A 62 4.40 -16.16 -5.83
N ARG A 63 4.43 -15.85 -7.13
CA ARG A 63 5.39 -16.36 -8.13
C ARG A 63 6.13 -15.22 -8.84
N TRP A 64 7.13 -15.56 -9.63
CA TRP A 64 7.97 -14.58 -10.33
C TRP A 64 7.19 -13.63 -11.24
N PHE A 65 6.06 -14.03 -11.82
CA PHE A 65 5.32 -13.16 -12.75
C PHE A 65 4.33 -12.21 -12.06
N ASN A 66 3.92 -12.51 -10.82
CA ASN A 66 2.92 -11.71 -10.08
C ASN A 66 3.44 -11.08 -8.79
N ALA A 67 4.66 -11.40 -8.35
CA ALA A 67 5.22 -10.87 -7.12
C ALA A 67 5.43 -9.35 -7.16
N ALA A 68 6.08 -8.80 -8.18
CA ALA A 68 6.26 -7.35 -8.33
C ALA A 68 4.93 -6.58 -8.34
N PRO A 69 3.95 -6.86 -9.22
CA PRO A 69 2.71 -6.10 -9.21
C PRO A 69 1.94 -6.26 -7.88
N THR A 70 1.94 -7.45 -7.27
CA THR A 70 1.27 -7.67 -5.97
C THR A 70 1.95 -6.91 -4.84
N CYS A 71 3.27 -7.03 -4.70
CA CYS A 71 4.04 -6.45 -3.59
C CYS A 71 4.26 -4.94 -3.74
N LEU A 72 4.25 -4.40 -4.96
CA LEU A 72 4.37 -2.96 -5.20
C LEU A 72 3.02 -2.26 -5.33
N ALA A 73 1.91 -2.99 -5.20
CA ALA A 73 0.55 -2.47 -5.29
C ALA A 73 0.27 -1.22 -4.43
N PRO A 74 0.82 -1.08 -3.20
CA PRO A 74 0.62 0.13 -2.38
C PRO A 74 1.00 1.45 -3.07
N LEU A 75 1.93 1.40 -4.02
CA LEU A 75 2.34 2.59 -4.80
C LEU A 75 1.20 3.13 -5.68
N LEU A 76 0.21 2.31 -6.03
CA LEU A 76 -1.02 2.76 -6.69
C LEU A 76 -1.86 3.69 -5.79
N GLY A 77 -1.54 3.79 -4.50
CA GLY A 77 -2.05 4.83 -3.63
C GLY A 77 -1.70 6.25 -4.10
N LEU A 78 -0.53 6.44 -4.74
CA LEU A 78 -0.10 7.75 -5.23
C LEU A 78 -1.02 8.32 -6.32
N PRO A 79 -1.34 7.60 -7.41
CA PRO A 79 -2.30 8.10 -8.40
C PRO A 79 -3.70 8.29 -7.81
N VAL A 80 -4.14 7.46 -6.85
CA VAL A 80 -5.41 7.67 -6.13
C VAL A 80 -5.40 9.01 -5.40
N VAL A 81 -4.35 9.29 -4.63
CA VAL A 81 -4.19 10.58 -3.94
C VAL A 81 -4.19 11.75 -4.93
N TRP A 82 -3.43 11.62 -6.02
CA TRP A 82 -3.34 12.66 -7.04
C TRP A 82 -4.70 12.94 -7.69
N LEU A 83 -5.46 11.91 -8.06
CA LEU A 83 -6.78 12.06 -8.68
C LEU A 83 -7.76 12.80 -7.77
N ILE A 84 -7.82 12.40 -6.49
CA ILE A 84 -8.72 13.03 -5.51
C ILE A 84 -8.28 14.48 -5.24
N ALA A 85 -6.98 14.71 -5.02
CA ALA A 85 -6.45 16.05 -4.79
C ALA A 85 -6.73 16.97 -5.99
N LYS A 86 -6.46 16.50 -7.22
CA LYS A 86 -6.77 17.22 -8.46
C LYS A 86 -8.25 17.56 -8.55
N ALA A 87 -9.14 16.60 -8.28
CA ALA A 87 -10.59 16.85 -8.31
C ALA A 87 -11.02 17.89 -7.26
N ARG A 88 -10.39 17.93 -6.08
CA ARG A 88 -10.69 18.92 -5.03
C ARG A 88 -10.17 20.33 -5.33
N VAL A 89 -9.07 20.46 -6.08
CA VAL A 89 -8.45 21.77 -6.40
C VAL A 89 -8.70 22.26 -7.82
N ALA A 90 -9.50 21.53 -8.62
CA ALA A 90 -9.78 21.88 -10.02
C ALA A 90 -10.65 23.13 -10.18
N GLU A 91 -11.55 23.36 -9.22
CA GLU A 91 -12.46 24.51 -9.22
C GLU A 91 -11.92 25.67 -8.38
N ALA A 92 -12.60 26.81 -8.42
CA ALA A 92 -12.30 27.93 -7.53
C ALA A 92 -12.29 27.48 -6.05
N TRP A 93 -11.41 28.09 -5.25
CA TRP A 93 -11.24 27.71 -3.85
C TRP A 93 -12.59 27.73 -3.12
N SER A 94 -12.95 26.58 -2.56
CA SER A 94 -14.11 26.38 -1.72
C SER A 94 -13.74 25.43 -0.58
N PHE A 95 -14.35 25.64 0.57
CA PHE A 95 -14.19 24.78 1.73
C PHE A 95 -15.48 23.99 1.97
N ASP A 96 -15.36 22.67 1.98
CA ASP A 96 -16.41 21.74 2.41
C ASP A 96 -16.01 21.14 3.77
N GLN A 97 -16.96 20.92 4.67
CA GLN A 97 -16.70 20.26 5.96
C GLN A 97 -16.03 18.88 5.82
N TRP A 98 -16.29 18.18 4.71
CA TRP A 98 -15.65 16.90 4.39
C TRP A 98 -14.18 17.04 3.99
N ASP A 99 -13.71 18.23 3.62
CA ASP A 99 -12.30 18.45 3.25
C ASP A 99 -11.35 18.06 4.38
N LEU A 100 -11.74 18.27 5.64
CA LEU A 100 -10.94 17.84 6.79
C LEU A 100 -10.70 16.32 6.77
N LEU A 101 -11.76 15.54 6.53
CA LEU A 101 -11.68 14.08 6.48
C LEU A 101 -10.98 13.58 5.21
N ILE A 102 -11.20 14.24 4.07
CA ILE A 102 -10.53 13.93 2.81
C ILE A 102 -9.03 14.14 2.95
N TRP A 103 -8.59 15.35 3.34
CA TRP A 103 -7.16 15.66 3.45
C TRP A 103 -6.48 14.85 4.56
N ALA A 104 -7.15 14.59 5.68
CA ALA A 104 -6.65 13.67 6.69
C ALA A 104 -6.43 12.25 6.12
N SER A 105 -7.41 11.72 5.37
CA SER A 105 -7.29 10.41 4.74
C SER A 105 -6.22 10.35 3.66
N LEU A 106 -6.08 11.41 2.84
CA LEU A 106 -5.02 11.51 1.83
C LEU A 106 -3.63 11.56 2.47
N SER A 107 -3.47 12.28 3.58
CA SER A 107 -2.19 12.29 4.31
C SER A 107 -1.85 10.92 4.91
N ALA A 108 -2.83 10.21 5.48
CA ALA A 108 -2.66 8.84 5.95
C ALA A 108 -2.28 7.89 4.80
N GLN A 109 -2.89 8.08 3.62
CA GLN A 109 -2.55 7.33 2.41
C GLN A 109 -1.12 7.58 1.94
N LEU A 110 -0.70 8.84 1.88
CA LEU A 110 0.67 9.20 1.50
C LEU A 110 1.70 8.60 2.46
N LEU A 111 1.41 8.59 3.76
CA LEU A 111 2.26 7.94 4.75
C LEU A 111 2.33 6.42 4.55
N SER A 112 1.22 5.82 4.13
CA SER A 112 1.07 4.36 4.03
C SER A 112 1.38 3.80 2.64
N CYS A 113 1.58 4.61 1.60
CA CYS A 113 1.72 4.10 0.22
C CYS A 113 3.03 3.36 -0.07
N TRP A 114 3.98 3.38 0.86
CA TRP A 114 5.27 2.72 0.68
C TRP A 114 5.18 1.23 0.95
N PRO A 115 5.65 0.37 0.02
CA PRO A 115 5.79 -1.06 0.27
C PRO A 115 6.65 -1.31 1.50
N SER A 116 6.31 -2.34 2.28
CA SER A 116 7.12 -2.71 3.45
C SER A 116 8.47 -3.30 3.02
N SER A 117 9.40 -3.43 3.96
CA SER A 117 10.66 -4.15 3.71
C SER A 117 10.41 -5.59 3.23
N THR A 118 9.38 -6.24 3.76
CA THR A 118 8.97 -7.58 3.32
C THR A 118 8.50 -7.54 1.87
N ASP A 119 7.66 -6.57 1.50
CA ASP A 119 7.15 -6.45 0.13
C ASP A 119 8.26 -6.17 -0.87
N LEU A 120 9.20 -5.28 -0.54
CA LEU A 120 10.36 -5.01 -1.39
C LEU A 120 11.15 -6.29 -1.64
N VAL A 121 11.44 -7.07 -0.60
CA VAL A 121 12.14 -8.35 -0.74
C VAL A 121 11.33 -9.35 -1.56
N GLN A 122 10.03 -9.48 -1.32
CA GLN A 122 9.19 -10.41 -2.07
C GLN A 122 9.03 -10.00 -3.54
N SER A 123 9.01 -8.69 -3.82
CA SER A 123 8.93 -8.16 -5.20
C SER A 123 10.11 -8.61 -6.07
N LEU A 124 11.30 -8.82 -5.48
CA LEU A 124 12.50 -9.31 -6.17
C LEU A 124 12.35 -10.72 -6.75
N ARG A 125 11.34 -11.50 -6.32
CA ARG A 125 10.99 -12.76 -7.00
C ARG A 125 10.68 -12.54 -8.48
N SER A 126 10.22 -11.34 -8.85
CA SER A 126 10.01 -10.90 -10.24
C SER A 126 11.28 -10.43 -10.95
N TRP A 127 12.45 -10.95 -10.59
CA TRP A 127 13.72 -10.67 -11.29
C TRP A 127 13.64 -10.75 -12.83
N PRO A 128 12.88 -11.67 -13.48
CA PRO A 128 12.82 -11.69 -14.94
C PRO A 128 12.14 -10.43 -15.50
N LEU A 129 11.14 -9.90 -14.79
CA LEU A 129 10.44 -8.68 -15.19
C LEU A 129 11.35 -7.46 -15.05
N TYR A 130 12.14 -7.38 -13.98
CA TYR A 130 13.12 -6.30 -13.80
C TYR A 130 14.21 -6.33 -14.87
N LEU A 131 14.74 -7.52 -15.21
CA LEU A 131 15.72 -7.65 -16.30
C LEU A 131 15.11 -7.27 -17.66
N ALA A 132 13.88 -7.69 -17.94
CA ALA A 132 13.19 -7.32 -19.18
C ALA A 132 12.99 -5.80 -19.25
N GLY A 133 12.51 -5.17 -18.18
CA GLY A 133 12.33 -3.72 -18.09
C GLY A 133 13.66 -2.95 -18.23
N PHE A 134 14.72 -3.41 -17.57
CA PHE A 134 16.05 -2.82 -17.70
C PHE A 134 16.59 -2.93 -19.14
N SER A 135 16.44 -4.09 -19.76
CA SER A 135 16.89 -4.33 -21.14
C SER A 135 16.13 -3.42 -22.12
N LEU A 136 14.81 -3.29 -21.96
CA LEU A 136 13.99 -2.38 -22.77
C LEU A 136 14.41 -0.91 -22.59
N ALA A 137 14.69 -0.49 -21.35
CA ALA A 137 15.18 0.85 -21.09
C ALA A 137 16.53 1.10 -21.77
N MET A 138 17.49 0.17 -21.65
CA MET A 138 18.80 0.29 -22.32
C MET A 138 18.67 0.41 -23.84
N VAL A 139 17.79 -0.37 -24.48
CA VAL A 139 17.55 -0.27 -25.93
C VAL A 139 16.96 1.09 -26.33
N HIS A 140 16.15 1.72 -25.48
CA HIS A 140 15.57 3.02 -25.77
C HIS A 140 16.57 4.19 -25.60
N TYR A 141 17.59 4.03 -24.75
CA TYR A 141 18.55 5.09 -24.43
C TYR A 141 19.88 4.97 -25.19
N LEU A 142 20.07 3.94 -26.00
CA LEU A 142 21.22 3.73 -26.90
C LEU A 142 20.84 4.01 -28.35
#